data_AF-A0A267BFT2-F1
#
_entry.id   AF-A0A267BFT2-F1
#
_cell.length_a   1.000
_cell.length_b   1.000
_cell.length_c   1.000
_cell.angle_alpha   90.00
_cell.angle_beta   90.00
_cell.angle_gamma   90.00
#
_symmetry.space_group_name_H-M   'P 1'
#
loop_
_entity.id
_entity.type
_entity.pdbx_description
1 polymer ?
#
loop_
_entity_poly.entity_id
_entity_poly.type
_entity_poly.pdbx_seq_one_letter_code
_entity_poly.pdbx_strand_id
1 'polypeptide(L)'
;MEQSELSQKLIDAVNAHGSDLQNLNCVISGLVHQLSASQGKEGLETARVFALRVAEAMPKNSPVRPNPKRISEFFSDHPKD
;
A
#
# COMPACT_ATOMS: atom_id res chain seq x y z
N MET A 1 15.32 -29.92 -17.56
CA MET A 1 16.22 -28.77 -17.34
C MET A 1 15.46 -27.46 -17.50
N GLU A 2 14.74 -27.26 -18.61
CA GLU A 2 13.94 -26.04 -18.87
C GLU A 2 12.85 -25.73 -17.82
N GLN A 3 12.15 -26.73 -17.28
CA GLN A 3 11.11 -26.51 -16.28
C GLN A 3 11.68 -25.95 -14.96
N SER A 4 12.89 -26.38 -14.57
CA SER A 4 13.57 -25.90 -13.36
C SER A 4 14.02 -24.45 -13.51
N GLU A 5 14.50 -24.07 -14.69
CA GLU A 5 14.91 -22.69 -14.98
C GLU A 5 13.71 -21.74 -15.05
N LEU A 6 12.59 -22.18 -15.63
CA LEU A 6 11.35 -21.42 -15.62
C LEU A 6 10.81 -21.21 -14.20
N SER A 7 10.82 -22.26 -13.37
CA SER A 7 10.43 -22.16 -11.96
C SER A 7 11.31 -21.18 -11.20
N GLN A 8 12.63 -21.18 -11.43
CA GLN A 8 13.54 -20.24 -10.78
C GLN A 8 13.27 -18.79 -11.20
N LYS A 9 13.08 -18.53 -12.51
CA LYS A 9 12.74 -17.20 -13.01
C LYS A 9 11.42 -16.67 -12.43
N LEU A 10 10.43 -17.54 -12.24
CA LEU A 10 9.16 -17.18 -11.58
C LEU A 10 9.39 -16.79 -10.11
N ILE A 11 10.19 -17.58 -9.38
CA ILE A 11 10.54 -17.27 -7.98
C ILE A 11 11.25 -15.92 -7.89
N ASP A 12 12.24 -15.68 -8.77
CA ASP A 12 13.00 -14.43 -8.77
C ASP A 12 12.11 -13.22 -9.06
N ALA A 13 11.19 -13.34 -10.02
CA ALA A 13 10.22 -12.29 -10.35
C ALA A 13 9.25 -12.00 -9.18
N VAL A 14 8.74 -13.05 -8.53
CA VAL A 14 7.86 -12.90 -7.35
C VAL A 14 8.62 -12.25 -6.20
N ASN A 15 9.87 -12.64 -5.96
CA ASN A 15 10.71 -12.05 -4.91
C ASN A 15 11.03 -10.58 -5.19
N ALA A 16 11.34 -10.23 -6.44
CA ALA A 16 11.58 -8.85 -6.85
C ALA A 16 10.34 -7.98 -6.58
N HIS A 17 9.16 -8.43 -7.02
CA HIS A 17 7.90 -7.73 -6.71
C HIS A 17 7.60 -7.68 -5.21
N GLY A 18 7.95 -8.73 -4.46
CA GLY A 18 7.86 -8.74 -3.00
C GLY A 18 8.73 -7.65 -2.35
N SER A 19 9.95 -7.44 -2.87
CA SER A 19 10.84 -6.37 -2.42
C SER A 19 10.29 -4.98 -2.77
N ASP A 20 9.77 -4.79 -3.99
CA ASP A 20 9.16 -3.53 -4.40
C ASP A 20 7.96 -3.17 -3.51
N LEU A 21 7.09 -4.13 -3.20
CA LEU A 21 5.95 -3.93 -2.31
C LEU A 21 6.40 -3.57 -0.88
N GLN A 22 7.45 -4.20 -0.36
CA GLN A 22 8.01 -3.85 0.95
C GLN A 22 8.59 -2.43 0.96
N ASN A 23 9.31 -2.05 -0.10
CA ASN A 23 9.86 -0.69 -0.24
C ASN A 23 8.74 0.36 -0.27
N LEU A 24 7.68 0.12 -1.06
CA LEU A 24 6.52 1.00 -1.11
C LEU A 24 5.82 1.08 0.25
N ASN A 25 5.63 -0.04 0.94
CA ASN A 25 5.03 -0.04 2.28
C ASN A 25 5.87 0.77 3.28
N CYS A 26 7.19 0.61 3.26
CA CYS A 26 8.11 1.37 4.11
C CYS A 26 7.98 2.88 3.88
N VAL A 27 8.04 3.33 2.61
CA VAL A 27 7.92 4.73 2.24
C VAL A 27 6.56 5.29 2.67
N ILE A 28 5.47 4.60 2.35
CA ILE A 28 4.12 5.09 2.64
C ILE A 28 3.88 5.14 4.16
N SER A 29 4.28 4.11 4.92
CA SER A 29 4.18 4.12 6.38
C SER A 29 5.00 5.25 7.00
N GLY A 30 6.22 5.50 6.52
CA GLY A 30 7.04 6.62 6.98
C GLY A 30 6.38 7.98 6.73
N LEU A 31 5.76 8.16 5.56
CA LEU A 31 5.00 9.37 5.23
C LEU A 31 3.77 9.54 6.13
N VAL A 32 3.01 8.47 6.38
CA VAL A 32 1.84 8.52 7.25
C VAL A 32 2.21 8.77 8.71
N HIS A 33 3.31 8.19 9.19
CA HIS A 33 3.88 8.51 10.50
C HIS A 33 4.26 9.99 10.62
N GLN A 34 5.00 10.52 9.64
CA GLN A 34 5.39 11.93 9.63
C GLN A 34 4.16 12.86 9.54
N LEU A 35 3.13 12.45 8.80
CA LEU A 35 1.85 13.16 8.72
C LEU A 35 1.15 13.20 10.09
N SER A 36 1.07 12.06 10.78
CA SER A 36 0.51 11.97 12.12
C SER A 36 1.26 12.85 13.11
N ALA A 37 2.61 12.83 13.07
CA ALA A 37 3.45 13.65 13.93
C ALA A 37 3.30 15.16 13.68
N SER A 38 3.06 15.57 12.42
CA SER A 38 2.99 16.98 12.04
C SER A 38 1.58 17.58 12.11
N GLN A 39 0.53 16.79 11.86
CA GLN A 39 -0.85 17.27 11.76
C GLN A 39 -1.82 16.61 12.76
N GLY A 40 -1.35 15.63 13.53
CA GLY A 40 -2.16 14.90 14.48
C GLY A 40 -3.29 14.09 13.84
N LYS A 41 -4.25 13.70 14.67
CA LYS A 41 -5.35 12.80 14.27
C LYS A 41 -6.25 13.37 13.17
N GLU A 42 -6.48 14.69 13.17
CA GLU A 42 -7.34 15.35 12.18
C GLU A 42 -6.72 15.35 10.78
N GLY A 43 -5.41 15.64 10.68
CA GLY A 43 -4.70 15.56 9.40
C GLY A 43 -4.62 14.12 8.86
N LEU A 44 -4.43 13.16 9.76
CA LEU A 44 -4.43 11.74 9.42
C LEU A 44 -5.79 11.27 8.88
N GLU A 45 -6.88 11.68 9.54
CA GLU A 45 -8.25 11.36 9.10
C GLU A 45 -8.59 12.03 7.77
N THR A 46 -8.15 13.28 7.57
CA THR A 46 -8.31 13.99 6.30
C THR A 46 -7.60 13.26 5.15
N ALA A 47 -6.37 12.79 5.38
CA ALA A 47 -5.64 12.01 4.39
C ALA A 47 -6.29 10.66 4.11
N ARG A 48 -6.83 9.98 5.13
CA ARG A 48 -7.59 8.73 4.95
C ARG A 48 -8.79 8.94 4.04
N VAL A 49 -9.61 9.97 4.30
CA VAL A 49 -10.77 10.30 3.48
C VAL A 49 -10.35 10.66 2.05
N PHE A 50 -9.26 11.40 1.89
CA PHE A 50 -8.74 11.74 0.56
C PHE A 50 -8.29 10.48 -0.22
N ALA A 51 -7.57 9.56 0.43
CA ALA A 51 -7.14 8.31 -0.18
C ALA A 51 -8.34 7.45 -0.65
N LEU A 52 -9.43 7.43 0.12
CA LEU A 52 -10.67 6.76 -0.28
C LEU A 52 -11.32 7.39 -1.51
N ARG A 53 -11.36 8.73 -1.60
CA ARG A 53 -11.87 9.43 -2.79
C ARG A 53 -11.04 9.12 -4.03
N VAL A 54 -9.71 9.06 -3.89
CA VAL A 54 -8.81 8.67 -4.99
C VAL A 54 -9.10 7.23 -5.42
N ALA A 55 -9.27 6.30 -4.47
CA ALA A 55 -9.61 4.92 -4.75
C ALA A 55 -10.96 4.78 -5.49
N GLU A 56 -11.97 5.56 -5.11
CA GLU A 56 -13.28 5.60 -5.78
C GLU A 56 -13.20 6.13 -7.22
N ALA A 57 -12.27 7.06 -7.49
CA ALA A 57 -12.04 7.64 -8.80
C ALA A 57 -11.25 6.71 -9.75
N MET A 58 -10.67 5.62 -9.25
CA MET A 58 -9.90 4.70 -10.11
C MET A 58 -10.80 3.97 -11.13
N PRO A 59 -10.28 3.66 -12.34
CA PRO A 59 -11.06 3.01 -13.38
C PRO A 59 -11.68 1.68 -12.91
N LYS A 60 -13.00 1.59 -13.01
CA LYS A 60 -13.77 0.41 -12.57
C LYS A 60 -13.60 -0.80 -13.50
N ASN A 61 -13.04 -0.62 -14.70
CA ASN A 61 -12.80 -1.69 -15.66
C ASN A 61 -11.49 -2.48 -15.41
N SER A 62 -10.74 -2.15 -14.35
CA SER A 62 -9.53 -2.90 -13.98
C SER A 62 -9.88 -4.23 -13.29
N PRO A 63 -9.13 -5.32 -13.57
CA PRO A 63 -9.27 -6.60 -12.87
C PRO A 63 -8.82 -6.52 -11.40
N VAL A 64 -8.08 -5.48 -11.02
CA VAL A 64 -7.63 -5.21 -9.66
C VAL A 64 -8.16 -3.86 -9.22
N ARG A 65 -8.74 -3.79 -8.02
CA ARG A 65 -9.29 -2.56 -7.45
C ARG A 65 -8.70 -2.29 -6.07
N PRO A 66 -8.54 -1.02 -5.68
CA PRO A 66 -8.23 -0.69 -4.31
C PRO A 66 -9.29 -1.24 -3.37
N ASN A 67 -8.88 -1.66 -2.17
CA ASN A 67 -9.77 -2.15 -1.14
C ASN A 67 -10.01 -1.04 -0.09
N PRO A 68 -11.20 -0.41 -0.05
CA PRO A 68 -11.49 0.69 0.88
C PRO A 68 -11.29 0.34 2.35
N LYS A 69 -11.56 -0.92 2.73
CA LYS A 69 -11.36 -1.40 4.10
C LYS A 69 -9.87 -1.43 4.44
N ARG A 70 -9.03 -2.01 3.57
CA ARG A 70 -7.57 -2.06 3.76
C ARG A 70 -6.95 -0.66 3.79
N ILE A 71 -7.44 0.25 2.97
CA ILE A 71 -7.02 1.66 3.01
C ILE A 71 -7.35 2.25 4.39
N SER A 72 -8.58 2.07 4.88
CA SER A 72 -8.98 2.62 6.19
C SER A 72 -8.19 2.01 7.35
N GLU A 73 -7.94 0.70 7.31
CA GLU A 73 -7.13 -0.02 8.30
C GLU A 73 -5.70 0.53 8.33
N PHE A 74 -5.09 0.76 7.17
CA PHE A 74 -3.72 1.31 7.09
C PHE A 74 -3.57 2.63 7.85
N PHE A 75 -4.53 3.55 7.75
CA PHE A 75 -4.49 4.80 8.51
C PHE A 75 -4.88 4.63 9.99
N SER A 76 -5.63 3.59 10.34
CA SER A 76 -6.05 3.30 11.73
C SER A 76 -4.95 2.60 12.54
N ASP A 77 -4.15 1.77 11.88
CA ASP A 77 -3.02 1.04 12.46
C ASP A 77 -1.81 1.96 12.73
N HIS A 78 -1.86 3.21 12.26
CA HIS A 78 -0.88 4.27 12.47
C HIS A 78 -1.49 5.43 13.28
N PRO A 79 -1.76 5.36 14.61
CA PRO A 79 -0.69 5.31 15.61
C PRO A 79 -1.06 4.61 16.95
N LYS A 80 -0.16 3.78 17.48
CA LYS A 80 -0.06 3.57 18.94
C LYS A 80 1.42 3.69 19.29
N ASP A 81 1.77 4.88 19.78
CA ASP A 81 3.00 5.23 20.51
C ASP A 81 4.32 4.59 20.04
#